data_AF-A0A0C9NZC1-F1
#
_entry.id   AF-A0A0C9NZC1-F1
#
_cell.length_a   1.000
_cell.length_b   1.000
_cell.length_c   1.000
_cell.angle_alpha   90.00
_cell.angle_beta   90.00
_cell.angle_gamma   90.00
#
_symmetry.space_group_name_H-M   'P 1'
#
loop_
_entity.id
_entity.type
_entity.pdbx_description
1 polymer ?
#
loop_
_entity_poly.entity_id
_entity_poly.type
_entity_poly.pdbx_seq_one_letter_code
_entity_poly.pdbx_strand_id
1 'polypeptide(L)'
;MAASNTTIDQLNETAQHTALETFAKFYLDRFFGAGLDVFSQIDTQGNLADINHYLLDNQPLTREELTAGLLTNRSGNLLDLLKQVKVTFNAQGAPETPWNDWYADQIDGLPQGL
;
A
#
# COMPACT_ATOMS: atom_id res chain seq x y z
N MET A 1 -5.14 -18.02 -17.89
CA MET A 1 -5.77 -17.50 -16.66
C MET A 1 -6.42 -16.18 -17.02
N ALA A 2 -7.71 -15.99 -16.76
CA ALA A 2 -8.32 -14.67 -16.98
C ALA A 2 -7.73 -13.70 -15.96
N ALA A 3 -7.24 -12.54 -16.40
CA ALA A 3 -6.89 -11.46 -15.49
C ALA A 3 -8.18 -11.04 -14.77
N SER A 4 -8.17 -11.07 -13.44
CA SER A 4 -9.31 -10.71 -12.61
C SER A 4 -9.29 -9.19 -12.47
N ASN A 5 -10.25 -8.48 -13.05
CA ASN A 5 -10.38 -7.02 -12.88
C ASN A 5 -10.98 -6.65 -11.51
N THR A 6 -10.68 -7.40 -10.46
CA THR A 6 -11.29 -7.25 -9.13
C THR A 6 -10.55 -6.18 -8.35
N THR A 7 -11.25 -5.11 -8.02
CA THR A 7 -10.76 -4.02 -7.16
C THR A 7 -10.91 -4.37 -5.68
N ILE A 8 -10.22 -3.62 -4.80
CA ILE A 8 -10.27 -3.82 -3.35
C ILE A 8 -11.70 -3.80 -2.78
N ASP A 9 -12.57 -2.92 -3.29
CA ASP A 9 -13.97 -2.79 -2.83
C ASP A 9 -14.86 -3.98 -3.22
N GLN A 10 -14.41 -4.82 -4.17
CA GLN A 10 -15.13 -5.99 -4.65
C GLN A 10 -14.71 -7.29 -3.93
N LEU A 11 -13.66 -7.22 -3.10
CA LEU A 11 -13.21 -8.35 -2.31
C LEU A 11 -14.13 -8.58 -1.10
N ASN A 12 -14.22 -9.83 -0.64
CA ASN A 12 -14.82 -10.12 0.67
C ASN A 12 -13.91 -9.62 1.80
N GLU A 13 -14.45 -9.52 3.02
CA GLU A 13 -13.74 -8.97 4.19
C GLU A 13 -12.38 -9.63 4.45
N THR A 14 -12.29 -10.96 4.37
CA THR A 14 -11.04 -11.70 4.57
C THR A 14 -10.00 -11.33 3.51
N ALA A 15 -10.41 -11.25 2.24
CA ALA A 15 -9.54 -10.89 1.15
C ALA A 15 -9.14 -9.40 1.20
N GLN A 16 -10.04 -8.50 1.63
CA GLN A 16 -9.68 -7.11 1.89
C GLN A 16 -8.64 -6.99 2.99
N HIS A 17 -8.78 -7.74 4.09
CA HIS A 17 -7.78 -7.77 5.15
C HIS A 17 -6.41 -8.25 4.64
N THR A 18 -6.37 -9.34 3.86
CA THR A 18 -5.12 -9.82 3.24
C THR A 18 -4.49 -8.75 2.34
N ALA A 19 -5.29 -8.08 1.51
CA ALA A 19 -4.81 -7.02 0.63
C ALA A 19 -4.21 -5.86 1.44
N LEU A 20 -4.90 -5.40 2.48
CA LEU A 20 -4.41 -4.34 3.37
C LEU A 20 -3.15 -4.76 4.13
N GLU A 21 -3.07 -5.99 4.63
CA GLU A 21 -1.91 -6.48 5.37
C GLU A 21 -0.67 -6.57 4.47
N THR A 22 -0.82 -7.13 3.26
CA THR A 22 0.31 -7.22 2.32
C THR A 22 0.75 -5.84 1.84
N PHE A 23 -0.20 -4.92 1.63
CA PHE A 23 0.09 -3.53 1.29
C PHE A 23 0.80 -2.80 2.43
N ALA A 24 0.37 -2.97 3.68
CA ALA A 24 1.01 -2.35 4.85
C ALA A 24 2.46 -2.80 5.01
N LYS A 25 2.74 -4.10 4.84
CA LYS A 25 4.11 -4.64 4.88
C LYS A 25 4.99 -4.04 3.78
N PHE A 26 4.47 -4.01 2.56
CA PHE A 26 5.16 -3.39 1.43
C PHE A 26 5.44 -1.90 1.66
N TYR A 27 4.44 -1.16 2.17
CA TYR A 27 4.58 0.26 2.51
C TYR A 27 5.68 0.48 3.55
N LEU A 28 5.73 -0.35 4.61
CA LEU A 28 6.78 -0.28 5.61
C LEU A 28 8.17 -0.51 5.02
N ASP A 29 8.32 -1.46 4.10
CA ASP A 29 9.59 -1.67 3.41
C ASP A 29 10.02 -0.42 2.63
N ARG A 30 9.06 0.24 1.98
CA ARG A 30 9.30 1.50 1.27
C ARG A 30 9.64 2.66 2.20
N PHE A 31 8.89 2.84 3.28
CA PHE A 31 9.10 3.91 4.26
C PHE A 31 10.52 3.88 4.84
N PHE A 32 10.99 2.69 5.26
CA PHE A 32 12.34 2.54 5.81
C PHE A 32 13.44 2.42 4.76
N GLY A 33 13.09 2.09 3.50
CA GLY A 33 14.00 2.05 2.36
C GLY A 33 14.12 3.37 1.60
N ALA A 34 13.50 4.45 2.09
CA ALA A 34 13.41 5.77 1.42
C ALA A 34 12.79 5.72 0.00
N GLY A 35 11.80 4.85 -0.22
CA GLY A 35 11.14 4.64 -1.51
C GLY A 35 9.67 5.03 -1.51
N LEU A 36 9.35 6.29 -1.15
CA LEU A 36 7.96 6.77 -1.11
C LEU A 36 7.60 7.75 -2.24
N ASP A 37 8.48 7.95 -3.21
CA ASP A 37 8.29 8.95 -4.29
C ASP A 37 7.07 8.65 -5.17
N VAL A 38 6.77 7.37 -5.42
CA VAL A 38 5.53 6.99 -6.13
C VAL A 38 4.31 7.39 -5.31
N PHE A 39 4.34 7.14 -4.00
CA PHE A 39 3.22 7.41 -3.12
C PHE A 39 2.95 8.91 -2.94
N SER A 40 4.00 9.74 -2.94
CA SER A 40 3.86 11.19 -2.85
C SER A 40 3.21 11.82 -4.08
N GLN A 41 3.29 11.16 -5.23
CA GLN A 41 2.64 11.63 -6.46
C GLN A 41 1.19 11.17 -6.57
N ILE A 42 0.86 9.99 -6.05
CA ILE A 42 -0.50 9.45 -6.15
C ILE A 42 -1.40 9.91 -5.01
N ASP A 43 -0.87 10.16 -3.81
CA ASP A 43 -1.70 10.56 -2.67
C ASP A 43 -2.16 12.02 -2.78
N THR A 44 -3.44 12.20 -3.05
CA THR A 44 -4.06 13.53 -3.17
C THR A 44 -4.81 13.97 -1.92
N GLN A 45 -4.94 13.09 -0.92
CA GLN A 45 -5.84 13.27 0.22
C GLN A 45 -5.10 13.39 1.56
N GLY A 46 -3.78 13.21 1.59
CA GLY A 46 -2.97 13.31 2.80
C GLY A 46 -2.85 12.00 3.58
N ASN A 47 -3.32 10.88 3.01
CA ASN A 47 -3.21 9.56 3.63
C ASN A 47 -1.75 9.15 3.86
N LEU A 48 -0.85 9.49 2.94
CA LEU A 48 0.59 9.26 3.05
C LEU A 48 1.15 9.98 4.29
N ALA A 49 0.77 11.24 4.48
CA ALA A 49 1.24 12.04 5.60
C ALA A 49 0.74 11.47 6.94
N ASP A 50 -0.54 11.09 7.03
CA ASP A 50 -1.13 10.51 8.25
C ASP A 50 -0.51 9.16 8.63
N ILE A 51 -0.23 8.31 7.63
CA ILE A 51 0.47 7.04 7.83
C ILE A 51 1.91 7.30 8.29
N ASN A 52 2.64 8.18 7.60
CA ASN A 52 4.03 8.50 7.95
C ASN A 52 4.14 9.10 9.36
N HIS A 53 3.23 9.99 9.73
CA HIS A 53 3.21 10.57 11.07
C HIS A 53 3.04 9.49 12.14
N TYR A 54 2.09 8.56 11.95
CA TYR A 54 1.93 7.42 12.84
C TYR A 54 3.21 6.57 12.96
N LEU A 55 3.89 6.29 11.85
CA LEU A 55 5.11 5.49 11.85
C LEU A 55 6.27 6.19 12.58
N LEU A 56 6.40 7.51 12.43
CA LEU A 56 7.41 8.29 13.13
C LEU A 56 7.16 8.32 14.64
N ASP A 57 5.91 8.49 15.06
CA ASP A 57 5.53 8.48 16.48
C ASP A 57 5.75 7.11 17.15
N ASN A 58 5.77 6.04 16.35
CA ASN A 58 5.89 4.66 16.82
C ASN A 58 7.20 3.99 16.35
N GLN A 59 8.21 4.76 15.93
CA GLN A 59 9.48 4.25 15.40
C GLN A 59 10.18 3.17 16.24
N PRO A 60 10.10 3.15 17.59
CA PRO A 60 10.72 2.09 18.40
C PRO A 60 10.10 0.70 18.24
N LEU A 61 8.89 0.59 17.67
CA LEU A 61 8.18 -0.69 17.50
C LEU A 61 8.81 -1.57 16.42
N THR A 62 8.60 -2.87 16.54
CA THR A 62 8.99 -3.86 15.52
C THR A 62 8.15 -3.73 14.25
N ARG A 63 8.59 -4.37 13.15
CA ARG A 63 7.86 -4.33 11.87
C ARG A 63 6.48 -4.98 12.00
N GLU A 64 6.39 -6.04 12.78
CA GLU A 64 5.16 -6.75 13.07
C GLU A 64 4.19 -5.88 13.87
N GLU A 65 4.69 -5.20 14.92
CA GLU A 65 3.90 -4.27 15.73
C GLU A 65 3.43 -3.06 14.92
N LEU A 66 4.29 -2.49 14.07
CA LEU A 66 3.93 -1.40 13.17
C LEU A 66 2.87 -1.85 12.16
N THR A 67 2.98 -3.05 11.60
CA THR A 67 1.99 -3.59 10.66
C THR A 67 0.62 -3.73 11.36
N ALA A 68 0.59 -4.35 12.54
CA ALA A 68 -0.64 -4.51 13.31
C ALA A 68 -1.22 -3.15 13.74
N GLY A 69 -0.36 -2.23 14.13
CA GLY A 69 -0.70 -0.86 14.51
C GLY A 69 -1.32 -0.06 13.36
N LEU A 70 -0.75 -0.18 12.16
CA LEU A 70 -1.29 0.41 10.93
C LEU A 70 -2.66 -0.19 10.58
N LEU A 71 -2.82 -1.51 10.62
CA LEU A 71 -4.10 -2.17 10.35
C LEU A 71 -5.19 -1.81 11.38
N THR A 72 -4.80 -1.54 12.63
CA THR A 72 -5.73 -1.18 13.70
C THR A 72 -6.12 0.30 13.64
N ASN A 73 -5.15 1.19 13.48
CA ASN A 73 -5.33 2.63 13.71
C ASN A 73 -5.37 3.46 12.42
N ARG A 74 -4.93 2.90 11.29
CA ARG A 74 -4.77 3.58 10.00
C ARG A 74 -5.30 2.76 8.81
N SER A 75 -6.13 1.75 9.05
CA SER A 75 -6.73 0.92 7.98
C SER A 75 -7.51 1.73 6.96
N GLY A 76 -8.22 2.78 7.39
CA GLY A 76 -8.90 3.71 6.49
C GLY A 76 -7.91 4.41 5.55
N ASN A 77 -6.85 5.01 6.09
CA ASN A 77 -5.82 5.66 5.27
C ASN A 77 -5.11 4.68 4.32
N LEU A 78 -4.82 3.45 4.79
CA LEU A 78 -4.25 2.41 3.94
C LEU A 78 -5.19 2.03 2.80
N LEU A 79 -6.48 1.87 3.09
CA LEU A 79 -7.49 1.53 2.08
C LEU A 79 -7.63 2.64 1.04
N ASP A 80 -7.68 3.89 1.47
CA ASP A 80 -7.82 5.03 0.57
C ASP A 80 -6.56 5.24 -0.29
N LEU A 81 -5.38 4.99 0.27
CA LEU A 81 -4.14 4.97 -0.52
C LEU A 81 -4.12 3.79 -1.51
N LEU A 82 -4.53 2.59 -1.07
CA LEU A 82 -4.60 1.39 -1.88
C LEU A 82 -5.57 1.53 -3.07
N LYS A 83 -6.66 2.28 -2.91
CA LYS A 83 -7.58 2.62 -4.01
C LYS A 83 -6.93 3.50 -5.07
N GLN A 84 -6.03 4.40 -4.67
CA GLN A 84 -5.31 5.29 -5.59
C GLN A 84 -4.22 4.55 -6.39
N VAL A 85 -3.70 3.44 -5.85
CA VAL A 85 -2.73 2.54 -6.51
C VAL A 85 -3.34 1.79 -7.71
N LYS A 86 -4.66 1.55 -7.71
CA LYS A 86 -5.42 0.95 -8.83
C LYS A 86 -4.92 -0.43 -9.29
N VAL A 87 -4.35 -1.23 -8.39
CA VAL A 87 -4.04 -2.64 -8.67
C VAL A 87 -5.29 -3.51 -8.60
N THR A 88 -5.24 -4.65 -9.28
CA THR A 88 -6.25 -5.70 -9.20
C THR A 88 -5.80 -6.81 -8.26
N PHE A 89 -6.77 -7.56 -7.74
CA PHE A 89 -6.54 -8.63 -6.77
C PHE A 89 -7.18 -9.94 -7.22
N ASN A 90 -6.58 -11.05 -6.80
CA ASN A 90 -7.22 -12.35 -6.89
C ASN A 90 -8.26 -12.53 -5.77
N ALA A 91 -9.00 -13.65 -5.80
CA ALA A 91 -10.04 -13.94 -4.82
C ALA A 91 -9.56 -14.06 -3.36
N GLN A 92 -8.24 -14.19 -3.13
CA GLN A 92 -7.63 -14.26 -1.81
C GLN A 92 -7.11 -12.89 -1.32
N GLY A 93 -7.21 -11.84 -2.15
CA GLY A 93 -6.71 -10.51 -1.83
C GLY A 93 -5.22 -10.33 -2.06
N ALA A 94 -4.55 -11.26 -2.73
CA ALA A 94 -3.19 -11.01 -3.21
C ALA A 94 -3.26 -10.17 -4.49
N PRO A 95 -2.39 -9.16 -4.66
CA PRO A 95 -2.37 -8.36 -5.86
C PRO A 95 -1.97 -9.24 -7.06
N GLU A 96 -2.57 -9.02 -8.22
CA GLU A 96 -2.23 -9.77 -9.44
C GLU A 96 -0.82 -9.44 -9.94
N THR A 97 -0.40 -8.19 -9.74
CA THR A 97 0.99 -7.75 -9.92
C THR A 97 1.66 -7.67 -8.55
N PRO A 98 2.78 -8.37 -8.32
CA PRO A 98 3.53 -8.26 -7.07
C PRO A 98 3.90 -6.80 -6.76
N TRP A 99 3.86 -6.42 -5.48
CA TRP A 99 4.04 -5.02 -5.07
C TRP A 99 5.35 -4.39 -5.54
N ASN A 100 6.45 -5.13 -5.51
CA ASN A 100 7.75 -4.65 -5.96
C ASN A 100 7.78 -4.42 -7.48
N ASP A 101 7.12 -5.30 -8.26
CA ASP A 101 7.03 -5.18 -9.71
C ASP A 101 6.16 -3.97 -10.07
N TRP A 102 5.00 -3.83 -9.42
CA TRP A 102 4.13 -2.67 -9.59
C TRP A 102 4.87 -1.35 -9.30
N TYR A 103 5.66 -1.30 -8.22
CA TYR A 103 6.40 -0.10 -7.85
C TYR A 103 7.50 0.23 -8.86
N ALA A 104 8.22 -0.78 -9.37
CA ALA A 104 9.20 -0.58 -10.44
C ALA A 104 8.54 -0.01 -11.70
N ASP A 105 7.41 -0.56 -12.12
CA ASP A 105 6.63 -0.07 -13.26
C ASP A 105 6.19 1.40 -13.06
N GLN A 106 5.80 1.77 -11.83
CA GLN A 106 5.44 3.17 -11.54
C GLN A 106 6.65 4.10 -11.68
N ILE A 107 7.82 3.71 -11.15
CA ILE A 107 9.06 4.50 -11.25
C ILE A 107 9.50 4.68 -12.70
N ASP A 108 9.43 3.63 -13.52
CA ASP A 108 9.77 3.69 -14.94
C ASP A 108 8.83 4.61 -15.72
N GLY A 109 7.57 4.71 -15.27
CA GLY A 109 6.58 5.64 -15.81
C GLY A 109 6.74 7.09 -15.34
N LEU A 110 7.55 7.36 -14.31
CA LEU A 110 7.82 8.72 -13.86
C LEU A 110 8.68 9.47 -14.90
N PRO A 111 8.44 10.76 -15.15
CA PRO A 111 9.31 11.56 -16.00
C PRO A 111 10.74 11.52 -15.44
N GLN A 112 11.64 10.85 -16.15
CA GLN A 112 13.07 10.80 -15.82
C GLN A 112 13.71 12.14 -16.20
N GLY A 113 13.59 13.13 -15.31
CA GLY A 113 14.32 14.39 -15.37
C GLY A 113 13.72 15.50 -16.27
N LEU A 114 13.77 16.71 -15.74
CA LEU A 114 14.02 17.94 -16.50
C LEU A 114 15.53 18.22 -16.43
#